data_AF-A0A954PYC1-F1
#
_entry.id   AF-A0A954PYC1-F1
#
_cell.length_a   1.000
_cell.length_b   1.000
_cell.length_c   1.000
_cell.angle_alpha   90.00
_cell.angle_beta   90.00
_cell.angle_gamma   90.00
#
_symmetry.space_group_name_H-M   'P 1'
#
loop_
_entity.id
_entity.type
_entity.pdbx_description
1 polymer ?
#
loop_
_entity_poly.entity_id
_entity_poly.type
_entity_poly.pdbx_seq_one_letter_code
_entity_poly.pdbx_strand_id
1 'polypeptide(L)'
;MNPPFRSSVPLEDQIAAETEGGRDALRIWREIWRNMTGEQRIEKAFRLTEEVRQVMRAGIRSRHPHASEDEIQLLYVNQLLAAHGTSLEEIRTKQKEEQSR
;
A
#
# COMPACT_ATOMS: atom_id res chain seq x y z
N MET A 1 1.29 -2.94 -28.30
CA MET A 1 0.62 -1.63 -28.24
C MET A 1 1.09 -0.96 -26.94
N ASN A 2 2.00 0.02 -27.03
CA ASN A 2 2.48 0.76 -25.85
C ASN A 2 1.39 1.78 -25.45
N PRO A 3 1.01 1.93 -24.16
CA PRO A 3 0.07 2.95 -23.77
C PRO A 3 0.64 4.35 -24.07
N PRO A 4 -0.18 5.31 -24.53
CA PRO A 4 0.27 6.64 -24.90
C PRO A 4 0.72 7.39 -23.64
N PHE A 5 1.94 7.93 -23.66
CA PHE A 5 2.51 8.93 -22.74
C PHE A 5 1.91 8.97 -21.32
N ARG A 6 2.48 8.22 -20.37
CA ARG A 6 2.41 8.68 -18.97
C ARG A 6 3.05 10.06 -18.93
N SER A 7 2.30 11.07 -18.47
CA SER A 7 2.85 12.37 -18.09
C SER A 7 4.17 12.16 -17.33
N SER A 8 5.22 12.90 -17.71
CA SER A 8 6.50 12.89 -16.99
C SER A 8 6.40 13.47 -15.58
N VAL A 9 5.28 14.16 -15.29
CA VAL A 9 4.98 14.75 -14.01
C VAL A 9 4.17 13.74 -13.19
N PRO A 10 4.60 13.42 -11.96
CA PRO A 10 3.85 12.52 -11.07
C PRO A 10 2.39 12.98 -10.88
N LEU A 11 1.47 12.05 -10.60
CA LEU A 11 0.05 12.37 -10.47
C LEU A 11 -0.21 13.33 -9.30
N GLU A 12 0.50 13.15 -8.20
CA GLU A 12 0.45 14.01 -7.02
C GLU A 12 0.84 15.46 -7.34
N ASP A 13 1.79 15.66 -8.25
CA ASP A 13 2.21 16.98 -8.70
C ASP A 13 1.11 17.64 -9.55
N GLN A 14 0.42 16.85 -10.37
CA GLN A 14 -0.70 17.33 -11.18
C GLN A 14 -1.87 17.77 -10.31
N ILE A 15 -2.29 16.93 -9.35
CA ILE A 15 -3.38 17.22 -8.42
C ILE A 15 -3.06 18.47 -7.59
N ALA A 16 -1.85 18.56 -7.06
CA ALA A 16 -1.41 19.73 -6.30
C ALA A 16 -1.45 21.02 -7.15
N ALA A 17 -1.12 20.94 -8.44
CA ALA A 17 -1.09 22.09 -9.33
C ALA A 17 -2.48 22.71 -9.62
N GLU A 18 -3.57 21.96 -9.40
CA GLU A 18 -4.95 22.40 -9.70
C GLU A 18 -5.38 23.62 -8.87
N THR A 19 -4.82 23.79 -7.67
CA THR A 19 -5.20 24.88 -6.76
C THR A 19 -3.96 25.56 -6.17
N GLU A 20 -4.12 26.80 -5.72
CA GLU A 20 -3.05 27.51 -5.01
C GLU A 20 -2.66 26.79 -3.71
N GLY A 21 -3.66 26.40 -2.91
CA GLY A 21 -3.42 25.63 -1.69
C GLY A 21 -2.76 24.27 -1.94
N GLY A 22 -3.08 23.60 -3.04
CA GLY A 22 -2.42 22.35 -3.44
C GLY A 22 -0.93 22.56 -3.75
N ARG A 23 -0.59 23.62 -4.50
CA ARG A 23 0.81 23.96 -4.82
C ARG A 23 1.62 24.27 -3.57
N ASP A 24 1.02 25.00 -2.62
CA ASP A 24 1.66 25.30 -1.34
C ASP A 24 1.85 24.04 -0.49
N ALA A 25 0.84 23.18 -0.41
CA ALA A 25 0.94 21.91 0.31
C ALA A 25 2.06 21.02 -0.26
N LEU A 26 2.18 20.91 -1.59
CA LEU A 26 3.24 20.16 -2.25
C LEU A 26 4.62 20.76 -1.98
N ARG A 27 4.75 22.09 -2.00
CA ARG A 27 6.00 22.78 -1.67
C ARG A 27 6.46 22.44 -0.25
N ILE A 28 5.55 22.57 0.73
CA ILE A 28 5.81 22.23 2.14
C ILE A 28 6.19 20.76 2.29
N TRP A 29 5.44 19.85 1.65
CA TRP A 29 5.72 18.41 1.71
C TRP A 29 7.11 18.07 1.16
N ARG A 30 7.54 18.72 0.07
CA ARG A 30 8.89 18.55 -0.50
C ARG A 30 9.98 19.08 0.42
N GLU A 31 9.76 20.22 1.07
CA GLU A 31 10.68 20.77 2.06
C GLU A 31 10.87 19.81 3.23
N ILE A 32 9.76 19.26 3.77
CA ILE A 32 9.80 18.23 4.82
C ILE A 32 10.62 17.02 4.37
N TRP A 33 10.35 16.48 3.19
CA TRP A 33 11.07 15.31 2.67
C TRP A 33 12.56 15.57 2.44
N ARG A 34 12.92 16.74 1.91
CA ARG A 34 14.33 17.13 1.70
C ARG A 34 15.10 17.24 3.01
N ASN A 35 14.44 17.65 4.08
CA ASN A 35 15.05 17.82 5.40
C ASN A 35 15.10 16.53 6.23
N MET A 36 14.48 15.43 5.78
CA MET A 36 14.58 14.14 6.45
C MET A 36 15.91 13.43 6.16
N THR A 37 16.54 12.90 7.21
CA THR A 37 17.65 11.95 7.10
C THR A 37 17.17 10.61 6.53
N GLY A 38 18.11 9.75 6.11
CA GLY A 38 17.77 8.39 5.66
C GLY A 38 17.04 7.57 6.74
N GLU A 39 17.46 7.67 7.99
CA GLU A 39 16.83 7.00 9.13
C GLU A 39 15.38 7.47 9.34
N GLN A 40 15.14 8.78 9.31
CA GLN A 40 13.79 9.35 9.44
C GLN A 40 12.87 8.91 8.30
N ARG A 41 13.40 8.74 7.09
CA ARG A 41 12.62 8.21 5.95
C ARG A 41 12.21 6.77 6.17
N ILE A 42 13.12 5.93 6.69
CA ILE A 42 12.82 4.53 7.03
C ILE A 42 11.76 4.46 8.14
N GLU A 43 11.95 5.24 9.21
CA GLU A 43 10.97 5.32 10.31
C GLU A 43 9.60 5.77 9.81
N LYS A 44 9.55 6.78 8.93
CA LYS A 44 8.31 7.24 8.30
C LYS A 44 7.68 6.14 7.44
N ALA A 45 8.46 5.39 6.68
CA ALA A 45 7.97 4.28 5.87
C ALA A 45 7.36 3.16 6.73
N PHE A 46 7.97 2.82 7.87
CA PHE A 46 7.41 1.85 8.81
C PHE A 46 6.09 2.31 9.41
N ARG A 47 6.01 3.58 9.86
CA ARG A 47 4.75 4.16 10.36
C ARG A 47 3.64 4.12 9.32
N LEU A 48 3.92 4.60 8.10
CA LEU A 48 2.95 4.61 7.00
C LEU A 48 2.49 3.19 6.64
N THR A 49 3.40 2.21 6.68
CA THR A 49 3.06 0.81 6.43
C THR A 49 2.06 0.29 7.45
N GLU A 50 2.24 0.61 8.73
CA GLU A 50 1.31 0.19 9.78
C GLU A 50 -0.05 0.88 9.66
N GLU A 51 -0.07 2.19 9.40
CA GLU A 51 -1.30 2.95 9.15
C GLU A 51 -2.09 2.36 7.96
N VAL A 52 -1.42 2.05 6.84
CA VAL A 52 -2.05 1.43 5.67
C VAL A 52 -2.63 0.05 6.00
N ARG A 53 -1.93 -0.77 6.81
CA ARG A 53 -2.45 -2.08 7.25
C ARG A 53 -3.70 -1.94 8.12
N GLN A 54 -3.78 -0.90 8.95
CA GLN A 54 -4.97 -0.62 9.75
C GLN A 54 -6.15 -0.19 8.86
N VAL A 55 -5.92 0.71 7.91
CA VAL A 55 -6.93 1.13 6.92
C VAL A 55 -7.41 -0.07 6.10
N MET A 56 -6.51 -0.95 5.68
CA MET A 56 -6.85 -2.16 4.95
C MET A 56 -7.77 -3.07 5.77
N ARG A 57 -7.43 -3.35 7.03
CA ARG A 57 -8.27 -4.16 7.94
C ARG A 57 -9.64 -3.52 8.18
N ALA A 58 -9.69 -2.21 8.40
CA ALA A 58 -10.96 -1.49 8.54
C ALA A 58 -11.82 -1.60 7.27
N GLY A 59 -11.22 -1.45 6.09
CA GLY A 59 -11.90 -1.63 4.82
C GLY A 59 -12.44 -3.05 4.61
N ILE A 60 -11.69 -4.08 5.03
CA ILE A 60 -12.15 -5.48 5.00
C ILE A 60 -13.36 -5.65 5.92
N ARG A 61 -13.28 -5.21 7.19
CA ARG A 61 -14.42 -5.28 8.12
C ARG A 61 -15.66 -4.57 7.58
N SER A 62 -15.47 -3.39 6.98
CA SER A 62 -16.58 -2.64 6.36
C SER A 62 -17.25 -3.37 5.21
N ARG A 63 -16.52 -4.18 4.43
CA ARG A 63 -17.09 -4.98 3.32
C ARG A 63 -17.63 -6.33 3.77
N HIS A 64 -17.21 -6.82 4.94
CA HIS A 64 -17.57 -8.13 5.49
C HIS A 64 -18.09 -7.99 6.94
N PRO A 65 -19.24 -7.32 7.16
CA PRO A 65 -19.72 -6.99 8.51
C PRO A 65 -20.11 -8.19 9.38
N HIS A 66 -20.27 -9.37 8.78
CA HIS A 66 -20.63 -10.61 9.48
C HIS A 66 -19.49 -11.63 9.57
N ALA A 67 -18.32 -11.29 9.03
CA ALA A 67 -17.16 -12.18 9.12
C ALA A 67 -16.64 -12.22 10.57
N SER A 68 -16.25 -13.41 11.00
CA SER A 68 -15.47 -13.62 12.22
C SER A 68 -14.07 -13.00 12.09
N GLU A 69 -13.39 -12.76 13.21
CA GLU A 69 -12.03 -12.21 13.20
C GLU A 69 -11.02 -13.12 12.47
N ASP A 70 -11.22 -14.44 12.52
CA ASP A 70 -10.40 -15.40 11.77
C ASP A 70 -10.57 -15.23 10.25
N GLU A 71 -11.81 -15.06 9.78
CA GLU A 71 -12.11 -14.79 8.38
C GLU A 71 -11.55 -13.44 7.93
N ILE A 72 -11.66 -12.39 8.76
CA ILE A 72 -11.06 -11.09 8.51
C ILE A 72 -9.53 -11.20 8.39
N GLN A 73 -8.89 -11.97 9.27
CA GLN A 73 -7.45 -12.18 9.24
C GLN A 73 -7.01 -12.93 7.97
N LEU A 74 -7.75 -13.95 7.54
CA LEU A 74 -7.48 -14.66 6.29
C LEU A 74 -7.59 -13.73 5.07
N LEU A 75 -8.65 -12.92 5.01
CA LEU A 75 -8.83 -11.93 3.94
C LEU A 75 -7.70 -10.90 3.92
N TYR A 76 -7.29 -10.41 5.10
CA TYR A 76 -6.18 -9.48 5.24
C TYR A 76 -4.86 -10.07 4.76
N VAL A 77 -4.52 -11.28 5.20
CA VAL A 77 -3.28 -11.94 4.77
C VAL A 77 -3.30 -12.21 3.26
N ASN A 78 -4.41 -12.66 2.70
CA ASN A 78 -4.51 -12.90 1.27
C ASN A 78 -4.34 -11.60 0.46
N GLN A 79 -4.90 -10.48 0.93
CA GLN A 79 -4.72 -9.16 0.31
C GLN A 79 -3.26 -8.68 0.39
N LEU A 80 -2.58 -8.93 1.51
CA LEU A 80 -1.16 -8.61 1.67
C LEU A 80 -0.30 -9.41 0.69
N LEU A 81 -0.55 -10.71 0.57
CA LEU A 81 0.16 -11.60 -0.36
C LEU A 81 -0.08 -11.20 -1.82
N ALA A 82 -1.30 -10.77 -2.16
CA ALA A 82 -1.61 -10.31 -3.50
C ALA A 82 -0.75 -9.09 -3.90
N ALA A 83 -0.44 -8.19 -2.95
CA ALA A 83 0.48 -7.07 -3.19
C ALA A 83 1.93 -7.52 -3.44
N HIS A 84 2.28 -8.75 -3.04
CA HIS A 84 3.55 -9.40 -3.35
C HIS A 84 3.47 -10.34 -4.56
N GLY A 85 2.35 -10.35 -5.29
CA GLY A 85 2.16 -11.18 -6.47
C GLY A 85 1.95 -12.66 -6.15
N THR A 86 1.39 -12.99 -4.97
CA THR A 86 1.06 -14.38 -4.60
C THR A 86 -0.24 -14.49 -3.79
N SER A 87 -0.59 -15.68 -3.33
CA SER A 87 -1.79 -15.93 -2.51
C SER A 87 -1.57 -17.03 -1.47
N LEU A 88 -2.49 -17.15 -0.51
CA LEU A 88 -2.46 -18.25 0.46
C LEU A 88 -2.53 -19.63 -0.21
N GLU A 89 -3.32 -19.77 -1.27
CA GLU A 89 -3.49 -21.04 -1.99
C GLU A 89 -2.22 -21.45 -2.76
N GLU A 90 -1.53 -20.49 -3.36
CA GLU A 90 -0.24 -20.74 -4.02
C GLU A 90 0.83 -21.20 -3.03
N ILE A 91 0.89 -20.58 -1.84
CA ILE A 91 1.83 -20.98 -0.79
C ILE A 91 1.50 -22.40 -0.30
N ARG A 92 0.22 -22.70 -0.05
CA ARG A 92 -0.23 -24.03 0.38
C ARG A 92 0.10 -25.11 -0.66
N THR A 93 -0.07 -24.81 -1.94
CA THR A 93 0.26 -25.74 -3.03
C THR A 93 1.75 -26.06 -3.05
N LYS A 94 2.62 -25.04 -3.01
CA LYS A 94 4.08 -25.22 -2.98
C LYS A 94 4.55 -26.05 -1.79
N GLN A 95 4.00 -25.82 -0.61
CA GLN A 95 4.35 -26.59 0.59
C GLN A 95 3.99 -28.08 0.48
N LYS A 96 2.84 -28.42 -0.14
CA LYS A 96 2.44 -29.82 -0.36
C LYS A 96 3.37 -30.53 -1.35
N GLU A 97 3.81 -29.83 -2.39
CA GLU A 97 4.75 -30.37 -3.38
C GLU A 97 6.14 -30.64 -2.77
N GLU A 98 6.60 -29.75 -1.89
CA GLU A 98 7.87 -29.91 -1.16
C GLU A 98 7.83 -31.06 -0.15
N GLN A 99 6.69 -31.27 0.53
CA GLN A 99 6.50 -32.38 1.48
C GLN A 99 6.35 -33.76 0.80
N SER A 100 6.10 -33.78 -0.51
CA SER A 100 5.92 -35.02 -1.29
C SER A 100 7.20 -35.47 -2.01
N ARG A 101 8.32 -34.78 -1.79
CA ARG A 101 9.66 -35.11 -2.32
C ARG A 101 10.54 -35.71 -1.22
#